data_AF-A0A2D5YLA5-F1
#
_entry.id   AF-A0A2D5YLA5-F1
#
_cell.length_a   1.000
_cell.length_b   1.000
_cell.length_c   1.000
_cell.angle_alpha   90.00
_cell.angle_beta   90.00
_cell.angle_gamma   90.00
#
_symmetry.space_group_name_H-M   'P 1'
#
loop_
_entity.id
_entity.type
_entity.pdbx_description
1 polymer ?
#
loop_
_entity_poly.entity_id
_entity_poly.type
_entity_poly.pdbx_seq_one_letter_code
_entity_poly.pdbx_strand_id
1 'polypeptide(L)'
;MKRFLIILLLGFTFISCGKVSHVGFEIDDTDEAIFYEIEIGINSNSYPLPYFSLPLYDFKQGMVVGNIEVNEQNIVSVKLDSLLLEQLDVGRSWALPNGKPAPFLLQGSKRFYDFQIGNTNSRVYLTLDGEIAVFGLALNIASLKPTNHVGGFNALVPFSRDEVNGSVGLYFGNKEGQSGFAIFVDIGNLLNQKLEISDFVNTNRLAKNRSKKINYSNAILGKGFLKIDEKSIKRAKRKAKQYLDNEVNSLY
;
A
#
# COMPACT_ATOMS: atom_id res chain seq x y z
N MET A 1 20.99 13.97 38.25
CA MET A 1 20.68 12.53 38.02
C MET A 1 19.21 12.14 38.19
N LYS A 2 18.46 12.67 39.17
CA LYS A 2 17.03 12.33 39.38
C LYS A 2 16.08 12.63 38.19
N ARG A 3 16.42 13.58 37.31
CA ARG A 3 15.58 13.96 36.14
C ARG A 3 15.67 12.97 34.97
N PHE A 4 16.76 12.21 34.84
CA PHE A 4 16.91 11.20 33.77
C PHE A 4 16.08 9.93 34.06
N LEU A 5 15.94 9.58 35.34
CA LEU A 5 15.16 8.41 35.77
C LEU A 5 13.66 8.58 35.49
N ILE A 6 13.13 9.81 35.59
CA ILE A 6 11.71 10.11 35.35
C ILE A 6 11.36 10.03 33.85
N ILE A 7 12.28 10.43 32.97
CA ILE A 7 12.11 10.31 31.51
C ILE A 7 12.17 8.82 31.09
N LEU A 8 13.04 8.03 31.71
CA LEU A 8 13.11 6.58 31.48
C LEU A 8 11.84 5.87 31.98
N LEU A 9 11.31 6.24 33.15
CA LEU A 9 10.10 5.64 33.72
C LEU A 9 8.82 5.98 32.91
N LEU A 10 8.72 7.22 32.38
CA LEU A 10 7.66 7.61 31.45
C LEU A 10 7.78 6.89 30.11
N GLY A 11 9.00 6.59 29.65
CA GLY A 11 9.23 5.79 28.46
C GLY A 11 8.62 4.38 28.55
N PHE A 12 8.61 3.76 29.73
CA PHE A 12 8.00 2.45 29.94
C PHE A 12 6.47 2.48 29.98
N THR A 13 5.83 3.59 30.36
CA THR A 13 4.36 3.70 30.30
C THR A 13 3.84 3.95 28.89
N PHE A 14 4.67 4.50 27.99
CA PHE A 14 4.32 4.58 26.56
C PHE A 14 4.32 3.21 25.87
N ILE A 15 5.04 2.20 26.38
CA ILE A 15 4.98 0.82 25.87
C ILE A 15 3.59 0.19 26.14
N SER A 16 2.81 0.76 27.06
CA SER A 16 1.44 0.33 27.35
C SER A 16 0.36 1.06 26.53
N CYS A 17 0.71 2.12 25.80
CA CYS A 17 -0.28 2.94 25.11
C CYS A 17 -0.42 2.47 23.65
N GLY A 18 -1.33 1.51 23.42
CA GLY A 18 -1.67 1.02 22.09
C GLY A 18 -0.78 -0.12 21.61
N LYS A 19 -1.21 -1.38 21.80
CA LYS A 19 -0.60 -2.50 21.08
C LYS A 19 -1.25 -2.57 19.70
N VAL A 20 -0.46 -2.54 18.63
CA VAL A 20 -0.97 -2.86 17.28
C VAL A 20 -1.59 -4.25 17.33
N SER A 21 -2.90 -4.36 17.27
CA SER A 21 -3.63 -5.63 17.42
C SER A 21 -3.81 -6.37 16.12
N HIS A 22 -3.85 -5.65 15.01
CA HIS A 22 -4.08 -6.19 13.68
C HIS A 22 -3.39 -5.31 12.65
N VAL A 23 -2.86 -5.92 11.60
CA VAL A 23 -2.47 -5.25 10.36
C VAL A 23 -3.11 -6.01 9.22
N GLY A 24 -3.93 -5.32 8.44
CA GLY A 24 -4.64 -5.82 7.28
C GLY A 24 -4.17 -5.11 6.02
N PHE A 25 -4.18 -5.84 4.92
CA PHE A 25 -3.97 -5.28 3.60
C PHE A 25 -5.01 -5.89 2.66
N GLU A 26 -5.73 -5.08 1.89
CA GLU A 26 -6.73 -5.51 0.93
C GLU A 26 -6.56 -4.77 -0.40
N ILE A 27 -6.89 -5.47 -1.48
CA ILE A 27 -6.98 -4.91 -2.82
C ILE A 27 -8.46 -5.00 -3.19
N ASP A 28 -9.12 -3.85 -3.21
CA ASP A 28 -10.54 -3.73 -3.57
C ASP A 28 -10.61 -3.42 -5.07
N ASP A 29 -10.96 -4.43 -5.85
CA ASP A 29 -11.08 -4.36 -7.31
C ASP A 29 -12.55 -4.15 -7.68
N THR A 30 -12.87 -2.92 -8.06
CA THR A 30 -14.19 -2.54 -8.55
C THR A 30 -14.15 -2.40 -10.07
N ASP A 31 -15.32 -2.46 -10.74
CA ASP A 31 -15.40 -2.31 -12.19
C ASP A 31 -14.80 -0.97 -12.71
N GLU A 32 -14.65 0.04 -11.84
CA GLU A 32 -14.20 1.39 -12.19
C GLU A 32 -12.77 1.70 -11.72
N ALA A 33 -12.31 1.09 -10.62
CA ALA A 33 -11.03 1.41 -10.00
C ALA A 33 -10.51 0.28 -9.10
N ILE A 34 -9.18 0.25 -8.95
CA ILE A 34 -8.48 -0.63 -8.01
C ILE A 34 -8.01 0.23 -6.83
N PHE A 35 -8.40 -0.17 -5.63
CA PHE A 35 -7.97 0.49 -4.40
C PHE A 35 -7.05 -0.41 -3.58
N TYR A 36 -6.02 0.21 -3.01
CA TYR A 36 -5.20 -0.41 -1.97
C TYR A 36 -5.69 0.07 -0.62
N GLU A 37 -6.14 -0.86 0.22
CA GLU A 37 -6.62 -0.59 1.56
C GLU A 37 -5.68 -1.21 2.59
N ILE A 38 -5.23 -0.40 3.53
CA ILE A 38 -4.33 -0.80 4.62
C ILE A 38 -5.02 -0.49 5.92
N GLU A 39 -5.23 -1.51 6.74
CA GLU A 39 -5.88 -1.38 8.04
C GLU A 39 -4.87 -1.64 9.16
N ILE A 40 -4.87 -0.78 10.17
CA ILE A 40 -4.07 -0.96 11.38
C ILE A 40 -4.99 -0.86 12.58
N GLY A 41 -5.25 -1.99 13.23
CA GLY A 41 -5.96 -2.04 14.49
C GLY A 41 -5.06 -1.65 15.66
N ILE A 42 -5.47 -0.67 16.45
CA ILE A 42 -4.75 -0.23 17.65
C ILE A 42 -5.58 -0.60 18.88
N ASN A 43 -5.11 -1.58 19.64
CA ASN A 43 -5.72 -1.90 20.93
C ASN A 43 -5.20 -0.94 22.01
N SER A 44 -5.98 0.09 22.29
CA SER A 44 -5.82 0.98 23.43
C SER A 44 -6.86 0.65 24.51
N ASN A 45 -6.47 -0.20 25.47
CA ASN A 45 -7.30 -0.55 26.64
C ASN A 45 -7.83 0.66 27.45
N SER A 46 -7.40 1.89 27.16
CA SER A 46 -7.72 3.07 27.97
C SER A 46 -7.97 4.36 27.19
N TYR A 47 -7.82 4.38 25.86
CA TYR A 47 -7.88 5.61 25.07
C TYR A 47 -8.45 5.39 23.67
N PRO A 48 -9.76 5.53 23.46
CA PRO A 48 -10.31 5.50 22.11
C PRO A 48 -9.72 6.65 21.30
N LEU A 49 -9.32 6.35 20.06
CA LEU A 49 -8.93 7.34 19.08
C LEU A 49 -10.19 8.11 18.64
N PRO A 50 -10.08 9.42 18.39
CA PRO A 50 -11.20 10.16 17.85
C PRO A 50 -11.55 9.61 16.46
N TYR A 51 -12.85 9.48 16.18
CA TYR A 51 -13.32 9.21 14.82
C TYR A 51 -12.96 10.38 13.90
N PHE A 52 -12.31 10.10 12.79
CA PHE A 52 -12.12 11.09 11.72
C PHE A 52 -11.94 10.41 10.38
N SER A 53 -12.33 11.11 9.31
CA SER A 53 -12.03 10.74 7.93
C SER A 53 -11.48 11.99 7.23
N LEU A 54 -10.28 11.87 6.69
CA LEU A 54 -9.56 12.97 6.05
C LEU A 54 -9.06 12.55 4.67
N PRO A 55 -9.22 13.40 3.65
CA PRO A 55 -8.64 13.15 2.34
C PRO A 55 -7.10 13.22 2.40
N LEU A 56 -6.47 12.36 1.59
CA LEU A 56 -5.03 12.36 1.34
C LEU A 56 -4.76 13.18 0.09
N TYR A 57 -4.06 14.30 0.26
CA TYR A 57 -3.78 15.23 -0.83
C TYR A 57 -2.38 15.00 -1.39
N ASP A 58 -2.30 14.99 -2.72
CA ASP A 58 -1.09 15.40 -3.41
C ASP A 58 -1.15 16.89 -3.73
N PHE A 59 -0.47 17.70 -2.91
CA PHE A 59 -0.41 19.14 -3.10
C PHE A 59 0.38 19.58 -4.35
N LYS A 60 1.24 18.72 -4.93
CA LYS A 60 1.95 19.07 -6.17
C LYS A 60 1.00 19.08 -7.36
N GLN A 61 0.15 18.07 -7.44
CA GLN A 61 -0.80 17.89 -8.54
C GLN A 61 -2.19 18.48 -8.22
N GLY A 62 -2.44 18.85 -6.96
CA GLY A 62 -3.70 19.45 -6.53
C GLY A 62 -4.87 18.47 -6.50
N MET A 63 -4.60 17.19 -6.24
CA MET A 63 -5.60 16.11 -6.31
C MET A 63 -5.68 15.29 -5.02
N VAL A 64 -6.83 14.65 -4.81
CA VAL A 64 -7.06 13.69 -3.73
C VAL A 64 -6.69 12.31 -4.25
N VAL A 65 -5.78 11.62 -3.58
CA VAL A 65 -5.28 10.30 -3.97
C VAL A 65 -5.88 9.16 -3.15
N GLY A 66 -6.71 9.49 -2.17
CA GLY A 66 -7.28 8.54 -1.23
C GLY A 66 -7.82 9.19 0.02
N ASN A 67 -8.07 8.37 1.04
CA ASN A 67 -8.57 8.80 2.34
C ASN A 67 -7.87 8.03 3.47
N ILE A 68 -7.73 8.70 4.61
CA ILE A 68 -7.41 8.08 5.88
C ILE A 68 -8.63 8.18 6.79
N GLU A 69 -8.99 7.08 7.41
CA GLU A 69 -10.09 6.99 8.36
C GLU A 69 -9.62 6.34 9.66
N VAL A 70 -10.15 6.81 10.77
CA VAL A 70 -10.07 6.13 12.06
C VAL A 70 -11.49 5.86 12.52
N ASN A 71 -11.85 4.59 12.68
CA ASN A 71 -13.18 4.19 13.10
C ASN A 71 -13.31 4.10 14.64
N GLU A 72 -14.53 3.83 15.12
CA GLU A 72 -14.84 3.71 16.56
C GLU A 72 -14.13 2.54 17.25
N GLN A 73 -13.63 1.57 16.46
CA GLN A 73 -12.88 0.40 16.92
C GLN A 73 -11.37 0.63 16.96
N ASN A 74 -10.91 1.87 16.78
CA ASN A 74 -9.48 2.24 16.69
C ASN A 74 -8.75 1.55 15.53
N ILE A 75 -9.46 1.27 14.44
CA ILE A 75 -8.84 0.82 13.19
C ILE A 75 -8.54 2.06 12.37
N VAL A 76 -7.26 2.24 12.07
CA VAL A 76 -6.78 3.23 11.11
C VAL A 76 -6.81 2.57 9.73
N SER A 77 -7.74 2.97 8.86
CA SER A 77 -7.76 2.55 7.45
C SER A 77 -7.16 3.64 6.58
N VAL A 78 -6.32 3.25 5.64
CA VAL A 78 -5.89 4.10 4.53
C VAL A 78 -6.24 3.43 3.23
N LYS A 79 -7.10 4.10 2.44
CA LYS A 79 -7.52 3.66 1.12
C LYS A 79 -6.90 4.58 0.07
N LEU A 80 -6.18 3.99 -0.88
CA LEU A 80 -5.46 4.70 -1.94
C LEU A 80 -5.94 4.23 -3.30
N ASP A 81 -6.12 5.15 -4.24
CA ASP A 81 -6.48 4.85 -5.62
C ASP A 81 -5.22 4.49 -6.43
N SER A 82 -5.14 3.25 -6.93
CA SER A 82 -3.95 2.77 -7.63
C SER A 82 -3.68 3.50 -8.94
N LEU A 83 -4.74 3.89 -9.67
CA LEU A 83 -4.61 4.58 -10.95
C LEU A 83 -4.04 5.98 -10.75
N LEU A 84 -4.45 6.65 -9.67
CA LEU A 84 -3.90 7.95 -9.32
C LEU A 84 -2.44 7.82 -8.86
N LEU A 85 -2.08 6.77 -8.12
CA LEU A 85 -0.69 6.50 -7.71
C LEU A 85 0.26 6.37 -8.91
N GLU A 86 -0.18 5.76 -10.01
CA GLU A 86 0.63 5.60 -11.24
C GLU A 86 0.91 6.94 -11.95
N GLN A 87 0.04 7.94 -11.76
CA GLN A 87 0.17 9.28 -12.35
C GLN A 87 1.05 10.21 -11.50
N LEU A 88 1.43 9.78 -10.29
CA LEU A 88 2.22 10.61 -9.39
C LEU A 88 3.67 10.67 -9.83
N ASP A 89 4.23 11.88 -9.76
CA ASP A 89 5.66 12.07 -9.92
C ASP A 89 6.41 11.44 -8.73
N VAL A 90 7.33 10.52 -9.06
CA VAL A 90 8.17 9.79 -8.10
C VAL A 90 9.34 10.67 -7.67
N GLY A 91 9.45 10.88 -6.35
CA GLY A 91 10.42 11.83 -5.81
C GLY A 91 9.80 12.60 -4.66
N ARG A 92 9.69 11.90 -3.54
CA ARG A 92 9.03 12.38 -2.33
C ARG A 92 9.91 12.11 -1.11
N SER A 93 9.69 12.87 -0.05
CA SER A 93 10.64 13.00 1.05
C SER A 93 10.64 11.73 1.90
N TRP A 94 11.73 10.96 1.88
CA TRP A 94 11.97 9.81 2.79
C TRP A 94 12.13 10.20 4.27
N ALA A 95 11.92 11.48 4.59
CA ALA A 95 12.03 12.03 5.93
C ALA A 95 10.66 12.29 6.56
N LEU A 96 10.61 12.03 7.86
CA LEU A 96 9.56 12.45 8.78
C LEU A 96 9.39 13.98 8.79
N PRO A 97 8.30 14.51 9.38
CA PRO A 97 8.06 15.96 9.43
C PRO A 97 9.14 16.76 10.18
N ASN A 98 9.95 16.09 11.03
CA ASN A 98 11.13 16.68 11.67
C ASN A 98 12.37 16.73 10.76
N GLY A 99 12.28 16.28 9.51
CA GLY A 99 13.39 16.19 8.56
C GLY A 99 14.35 15.04 8.82
N LYS A 100 14.05 14.14 9.77
CA LYS A 100 14.84 12.93 10.01
C LYS A 100 14.35 11.77 9.15
N PRO A 101 15.21 10.82 8.79
CA PRO A 101 14.83 9.63 8.03
C PRO A 101 13.63 8.91 8.66
N ALA A 102 12.65 8.53 7.86
CA ALA A 102 11.63 7.58 8.30
C ALA A 102 12.18 6.14 8.23
N PRO A 103 11.82 5.25 9.17
CA PRO A 103 12.25 3.85 9.17
C PRO A 103 11.82 3.08 7.92
N PHE A 104 12.58 2.05 7.58
CA PHE A 104 12.35 1.13 6.44
C PHE A 104 12.36 1.79 5.05
N LEU A 105 12.34 3.13 4.99
CA LEU A 105 12.57 3.87 3.76
C LEU A 105 14.07 3.94 3.50
N LEU A 106 14.54 3.08 2.60
CA LEU A 106 15.92 3.10 2.15
C LEU A 106 16.15 4.33 1.28
N GLN A 107 17.19 5.10 1.62
CA GLN A 107 17.65 6.19 0.77
C GLN A 107 18.06 5.60 -0.59
N GLY A 108 17.27 5.87 -1.64
CA GLY A 108 17.50 5.36 -2.99
C GLY A 108 16.43 4.39 -3.52
N SER A 109 15.38 4.08 -2.75
CA SER A 109 14.19 3.45 -3.33
C SER A 109 13.61 4.36 -4.42
N LYS A 110 13.32 3.78 -5.58
CA LYS A 110 12.99 4.56 -6.79
C LYS A 110 11.54 5.05 -6.78
N ARG A 111 10.68 4.43 -5.97
CA ARG A 111 9.25 4.70 -5.90
C ARG A 111 8.80 4.88 -4.49
N PHE A 112 8.83 6.13 -4.07
CA PHE A 112 8.37 6.57 -2.78
C PHE A 112 7.36 7.69 -2.93
N TYR A 113 6.32 7.61 -2.12
CA TYR A 113 5.23 8.56 -2.05
C TYR A 113 5.05 9.04 -0.61
N ASP A 114 4.89 10.35 -0.45
CA ASP A 114 4.41 10.95 0.77
C ASP A 114 3.19 11.83 0.46
N PHE A 115 2.17 11.71 1.30
CA PHE A 115 0.90 12.41 1.17
C PHE A 115 0.65 13.18 2.45
N GLN A 116 0.36 14.47 2.31
CA GLN A 116 0.06 15.29 3.47
C GLN A 116 -1.43 15.13 3.83
N ILE A 117 -1.70 15.03 5.13
CA ILE A 117 -3.06 14.83 5.67
C ILE A 117 -3.66 16.20 5.97
N GLY A 118 -4.66 16.59 5.17
CA GLY A 118 -5.29 17.91 5.25
C GLY A 118 -4.25 19.05 5.24
N ASN A 119 -4.48 20.09 6.05
CA ASN A 119 -3.57 21.23 6.19
C ASN A 119 -2.57 21.07 7.35
N THR A 120 -2.23 19.83 7.71
CA THR A 120 -1.33 19.54 8.84
C THR A 120 0.06 19.11 8.35
N ASN A 121 1.07 19.09 9.22
CA ASN A 121 2.36 18.47 8.87
C ASN A 121 2.35 16.94 8.99
N SER A 122 1.19 16.33 9.24
CA SER A 122 1.03 14.88 9.27
C SER A 122 1.14 14.30 7.87
N ARG A 123 1.68 13.09 7.76
CA ARG A 123 1.96 12.46 6.48
C ARG A 123 1.62 10.97 6.47
N VAL A 124 1.09 10.50 5.35
CA VAL A 124 1.08 9.09 4.96
C VAL A 124 2.27 8.85 4.05
N TYR A 125 2.92 7.72 4.22
CA TYR A 125 4.06 7.28 3.44
C TYR A 125 3.73 5.95 2.79
N LEU A 126 4.15 5.81 1.53
CA LEU A 126 4.04 4.57 0.79
C LEU A 126 5.31 4.39 -0.05
N THR A 127 5.95 3.24 0.06
CA THR A 127 6.98 2.82 -0.89
C THR A 127 6.53 1.51 -1.53
N LEU A 128 6.70 1.39 -2.84
CA LEU A 128 6.39 0.18 -3.61
C LEU A 128 7.53 -0.05 -4.61
N ASP A 129 8.54 -0.84 -4.24
CA ASP A 129 9.72 -1.09 -5.07
C ASP A 129 10.11 -2.58 -5.02
N GLY A 130 9.63 -3.34 -6.00
CA GLY A 130 9.85 -4.79 -6.06
C GLY A 130 9.21 -5.51 -4.88
N GLU A 131 10.03 -6.22 -4.10
CA GLU A 131 9.61 -6.95 -2.90
C GLU A 131 9.45 -6.03 -1.68
N ILE A 132 9.89 -4.78 -1.76
CA ILE A 132 9.82 -3.81 -0.66
C ILE A 132 8.52 -3.03 -0.79
N ALA A 133 7.63 -3.22 0.18
CA ALA A 133 6.46 -2.39 0.32
C ALA A 133 6.32 -1.92 1.76
N VAL A 134 6.39 -0.61 1.97
CA VAL A 134 6.32 0.00 3.29
C VAL A 134 5.21 1.01 3.29
N PHE A 135 4.33 0.89 4.27
CA PHE A 135 3.34 1.89 4.60
C PHE A 135 3.73 2.59 5.91
N GLY A 136 3.53 3.89 5.96
CA GLY A 136 3.81 4.68 7.14
C GLY A 136 2.78 5.76 7.39
N LEU A 137 2.60 6.10 8.65
CA LEU A 137 1.78 7.21 9.10
C LEU A 137 2.57 8.00 10.14
N ALA A 138 2.72 9.30 9.94
CA ALA A 138 3.23 10.22 10.94
C ALA A 138 2.16 11.26 11.25
N LEU A 139 1.61 11.20 12.46
CA LEU A 139 0.64 12.17 12.96
C LEU A 139 1.36 13.24 13.75
N ASN A 140 1.15 14.50 13.37
CA ASN A 140 1.66 15.63 14.11
C ASN A 140 0.85 15.86 15.39
N ILE A 141 1.53 16.16 16.50
CA ILE A 141 0.89 16.54 17.76
C ILE A 141 1.35 17.95 18.10
N ALA A 142 0.49 18.94 17.86
CA ALA A 142 0.80 20.36 18.08
C ALA A 142 1.23 20.66 19.52
N SER A 143 0.71 19.92 20.50
CA SER A 143 1.05 20.09 21.92
C SER A 143 2.42 19.55 22.33
N LEU A 144 3.08 18.73 21.48
CA LEU A 144 4.44 18.26 21.72
C LEU A 144 5.45 19.36 21.39
N LYS A 145 5.84 20.10 22.42
CA LYS A 145 6.82 21.19 22.29
C LYS A 145 8.19 20.67 21.83
N PRO A 146 8.86 21.41 20.94
CA PRO A 146 10.20 21.05 20.48
C PRO A 146 11.20 21.04 21.63
N THR A 147 12.17 20.12 21.59
CA THR A 147 13.26 20.08 22.56
C THR A 147 14.40 20.97 22.06
N ASN A 148 14.48 22.21 22.56
CA ASN A 148 15.46 23.20 22.11
C ASN A 148 16.94 22.82 22.38
N HIS A 149 17.21 21.69 23.03
CA HIS A 149 18.55 21.32 23.51
C HIS A 149 19.09 20.01 22.95
N VAL A 150 18.24 19.15 22.37
CA VAL A 150 18.64 17.80 21.93
C VAL A 150 18.65 17.69 20.40
N GLY A 151 18.17 18.72 19.69
CA GLY A 151 17.88 18.64 18.26
C GLY A 151 16.69 17.70 18.00
N GLY A 152 16.23 17.64 16.75
CA GLY A 152 15.20 16.68 16.36
C GLY A 152 15.73 15.25 16.41
N PHE A 153 14.95 14.32 16.94
CA PHE A 153 15.30 12.90 17.05
C PHE A 153 14.07 12.01 16.92
N ASN A 154 14.30 10.72 16.64
CA ASN A 154 13.26 9.70 16.52
C ASN A 154 13.44 8.69 17.65
N ALA A 155 12.37 8.41 18.39
CA ALA A 155 12.29 7.36 19.40
C ALA A 155 11.25 6.33 18.94
N LEU A 156 11.65 5.56 17.92
CA LEU A 156 10.80 4.55 17.28
C LEU A 156 11.26 3.16 17.73
N VAL A 157 10.33 2.37 18.25
CA VAL A 157 10.57 1.02 18.75
C VAL A 157 10.15 0.04 17.66
N PRO A 158 11.03 -0.88 17.24
CA PRO A 158 10.67 -1.90 16.25
C PRO A 158 9.67 -2.91 16.84
N PHE A 159 8.81 -3.46 15.99
CA PHE A 159 7.93 -4.56 16.32
C PHE A 159 7.87 -5.58 15.18
N SER A 160 7.46 -6.81 15.50
CA SER A 160 7.19 -7.86 14.52
C SER A 160 5.97 -8.64 14.98
N ARG A 161 4.96 -8.78 14.10
CA ARG A 161 3.69 -9.45 14.39
C ARG A 161 3.07 -9.94 13.08
N ASP A 162 2.59 -11.18 13.05
CA ASP A 162 1.89 -11.76 11.91
C ASP A 162 2.63 -11.55 10.58
N GLU A 163 3.96 -11.82 10.59
CA GLU A 163 4.86 -11.68 9.44
C GLU A 163 5.08 -10.24 8.93
N VAL A 164 4.48 -9.25 9.59
CA VAL A 164 4.69 -7.83 9.38
C VAL A 164 5.77 -7.33 10.32
N ASN A 165 6.81 -6.71 9.76
CA ASN A 165 7.82 -5.98 10.52
C ASN A 165 7.46 -4.50 10.52
N GLY A 166 7.74 -3.81 11.62
CA GLY A 166 7.39 -2.40 11.70
C GLY A 166 8.14 -1.65 12.78
N SER A 167 7.82 -0.38 12.92
CA SER A 167 8.30 0.47 14.01
C SER A 167 7.25 1.48 14.40
N VAL A 168 7.19 1.80 15.68
CA VAL A 168 6.20 2.72 16.23
C VAL A 168 6.81 3.56 17.33
N GLY A 169 6.43 4.82 17.43
CA GLY A 169 6.86 5.66 18.55
C GLY A 169 6.75 7.14 18.27
N LEU A 170 7.59 7.92 18.93
CA LEU A 170 7.55 9.38 18.86
C LEU A 170 8.68 9.90 17.97
N TYR A 171 8.40 10.99 17.26
CA TYR A 171 9.42 11.80 16.62
C TYR A 171 9.35 13.22 17.16
N PHE A 172 10.50 13.86 17.31
CA PHE A 172 10.63 15.21 17.84
C PHE A 172 11.37 16.07 16.85
N GLY A 173 10.92 17.31 16.69
CA GLY A 173 11.55 18.31 15.84
C GLY A 173 11.98 19.55 16.61
N ASN A 174 12.53 20.50 15.85
CA ASN A 174 13.03 21.77 16.40
C ASN A 174 12.01 22.90 16.29
N LYS A 175 10.93 22.69 15.53
CA LYS A 175 9.87 23.67 15.30
C LYS A 175 8.52 23.11 15.71
N GLU A 176 7.57 24.01 15.95
CA GLU A 176 6.16 23.64 16.08
C GLU A 176 5.70 22.88 14.83
N GLY A 177 4.84 21.88 15.01
CA GLY A 177 4.41 21.04 13.90
C GLY A 177 5.46 20.05 13.39
N GLN A 178 6.57 19.84 14.11
CA GLN A 178 7.59 18.84 13.74
C GLN A 178 7.74 17.71 14.77
N SER A 179 6.87 17.63 15.78
CA SER A 179 6.87 16.56 16.77
C SER A 179 5.55 15.80 16.70
N GLY A 180 5.58 14.50 16.97
CA GLY A 180 4.39 13.67 16.84
C GLY A 180 4.64 12.20 17.08
N PHE A 181 3.68 11.41 16.63
CA PHE A 181 3.71 9.95 16.68
C PHE A 181 3.83 9.39 15.27
N ALA A 182 4.59 8.32 15.09
CA ALA A 182 4.66 7.64 13.82
C ALA A 182 4.61 6.12 13.97
N ILE A 183 4.02 5.48 12.96
CA ILE A 183 4.00 4.04 12.76
C ILE A 183 4.41 3.72 11.33
N PHE A 184 5.23 2.70 11.16
CA PHE A 184 5.67 2.18 9.87
C PHE A 184 5.53 0.66 9.89
N VAL A 185 5.05 0.11 8.79
CA VAL A 185 4.87 -1.33 8.58
C VAL A 185 5.42 -1.71 7.21
N ASP A 186 6.25 -2.75 7.20
CA ASP A 186 6.67 -3.47 6.00
C ASP A 186 5.58 -4.48 5.66
N ILE A 187 4.84 -4.18 4.61
CA ILE A 187 3.76 -4.99 4.04
C ILE A 187 4.23 -5.77 2.80
N GLY A 188 5.53 -5.79 2.48
CA GLY A 188 6.09 -6.49 1.32
C GLY A 188 5.72 -7.97 1.32
N ASN A 189 5.86 -8.63 2.47
CA ASN A 189 5.49 -10.05 2.62
C ASN A 189 4.00 -10.29 2.33
N LEU A 190 3.11 -9.43 2.86
CA LEU A 190 1.67 -9.56 2.66
C LEU A 190 1.27 -9.34 1.19
N LEU A 191 1.87 -8.36 0.54
CA LEU A 191 1.66 -8.07 -0.87
C LEU A 191 2.10 -9.24 -1.75
N ASN A 192 3.30 -9.77 -1.52
CA ASN A 192 3.83 -10.89 -2.30
C ASN A 192 2.94 -12.13 -2.19
N GLN A 193 2.47 -12.47 -0.97
CA GLN A 193 1.56 -13.59 -0.77
C GLN A 193 0.24 -13.43 -1.55
N LYS A 194 -0.35 -12.23 -1.55
CA LYS A 194 -1.60 -11.97 -2.29
C LYS A 194 -1.41 -11.99 -3.80
N LEU A 195 -0.31 -11.44 -4.30
CA LEU A 195 0.02 -11.43 -5.72
C LEU A 195 0.24 -12.86 -6.24
N GLU A 196 1.01 -13.68 -5.52
CA GLU A 196 1.21 -15.10 -5.85
C GLU A 196 -0.12 -15.88 -5.92
N ILE A 197 -1.02 -15.64 -4.96
CA ILE A 197 -2.36 -16.26 -4.96
C ILE A 197 -3.17 -15.79 -6.18
N SER A 198 -3.09 -14.52 -6.54
CA SER A 198 -3.84 -13.97 -7.69
C SER A 198 -3.38 -14.58 -9.02
N ASP A 199 -2.07 -14.72 -9.21
CA ASP A 199 -1.49 -15.34 -10.41
C ASP A 199 -1.83 -16.83 -10.49
N PHE A 200 -1.81 -17.53 -9.35
CA PHE A 200 -2.23 -18.93 -9.26
C PHE A 200 -3.73 -19.12 -9.58
N VAL A 201 -4.61 -18.25 -9.08
CA VAL A 201 -6.05 -18.33 -9.36
C VAL A 201 -6.34 -18.03 -10.84
N ASN A 202 -5.65 -17.04 -11.41
CA ASN A 202 -5.82 -16.65 -12.81
C ASN A 202 -5.31 -17.73 -13.77
N THR A 203 -4.14 -18.30 -13.51
CA THR A 203 -3.62 -19.43 -14.31
C THR A 203 -4.53 -20.66 -14.24
N ASN A 204 -5.09 -20.99 -13.07
CA ASN A 204 -6.03 -22.10 -12.93
C ASN A 204 -7.39 -21.84 -13.59
N ARG A 205 -7.90 -20.60 -13.55
CA ARG A 205 -9.11 -20.21 -14.30
C ARG A 205 -8.89 -20.33 -15.80
N LEU A 206 -7.74 -19.87 -16.30
CA LEU A 206 -7.37 -20.00 -17.71
C LEU A 206 -7.19 -21.48 -18.12
N ALA A 207 -6.56 -22.30 -17.27
CA ALA A 207 -6.41 -23.74 -17.49
C ALA A 207 -7.77 -24.44 -17.51
N LYS A 208 -8.65 -24.18 -16.54
CA LYS A 208 -10.01 -24.76 -16.48
C LYS A 208 -10.86 -24.34 -17.67
N ASN A 209 -10.76 -23.10 -18.12
CA ASN A 209 -11.46 -22.61 -19.31
C ASN A 209 -10.90 -23.21 -20.61
N ARG A 210 -9.59 -23.46 -20.70
CA ARG A 210 -8.98 -24.21 -21.80
C ARG A 210 -9.43 -25.67 -21.81
N SER A 211 -9.48 -26.34 -20.66
CA SER A 211 -10.01 -27.71 -20.54
C SER A 211 -11.49 -27.80 -20.91
N LYS A 212 -12.29 -26.80 -20.55
CA LYS A 212 -13.71 -26.71 -20.95
C LYS A 212 -13.86 -26.45 -22.45
N LYS A 213 -12.99 -25.62 -23.05
CA LYS A 213 -12.98 -25.35 -24.50
C LYS A 213 -12.52 -26.56 -25.32
N ILE A 214 -11.63 -27.40 -24.79
CA ILE A 214 -11.19 -28.66 -25.43
C ILE A 214 -12.30 -29.72 -25.40
N ASN A 215 -13.20 -29.69 -24.41
CA ASN A 215 -14.35 -30.61 -24.36
C ASN A 215 -15.47 -30.29 -25.36
N TYR A 216 -15.54 -29.08 -25.92
CA TYR A 216 -16.49 -28.79 -27.02
C TYR A 216 -15.95 -29.17 -28.41
N SER A 217 -14.64 -29.34 -28.56
CA SER A 217 -14.06 -29.86 -29.82
C SER A 217 -14.17 -31.38 -29.96
N ASN A 218 -14.35 -32.12 -28.86
CA ASN A 218 -14.52 -33.58 -28.89
C ASN A 218 -15.97 -34.04 -28.61
N ALA A 219 -16.86 -33.16 -28.13
CA ALA A 219 -18.29 -33.47 -27.97
C ALA A 219 -19.12 -33.32 -29.26
N ILE A 220 -18.53 -32.85 -30.36
CA ILE A 220 -19.15 -32.87 -31.70
C ILE A 220 -18.61 -34.07 -32.50
N LEU A 221 -18.72 -35.27 -31.93
CA LEU A 221 -18.62 -36.54 -32.64
C LEU A 221 -19.82 -37.44 -32.33
N GLY A 222 -20.97 -36.82 -32.06
CA GLY A 222 -22.27 -37.49 -31.95
C GLY A 222 -23.20 -37.01 -33.08
N LYS A 223 -23.14 -37.70 -34.22
CA LYS A 223 -24.19 -37.74 -35.28
C LYS A 223 -24.66 -36.40 -35.84
N GLY A 224 -23.98 -35.92 -36.88
CA GLY A 224 -24.48 -34.85 -37.75
C GLY A 224 -23.36 -34.15 -38.50
N PHE A 225 -22.83 -34.80 -39.55
CA PHE A 225 -21.77 -34.24 -40.38
C PHE A 225 -22.22 -32.95 -41.10
N LEU A 226 -21.80 -31.79 -40.60
CA LEU A 226 -21.51 -30.65 -41.47
C LEU A 226 -20.12 -30.88 -42.04
N LYS A 227 -20.04 -31.29 -43.32
CA LYS A 227 -18.79 -31.28 -44.09
C LYS A 227 -18.28 -29.83 -44.11
N ILE A 228 -17.35 -29.51 -43.23
CA ILE A 228 -16.57 -28.28 -43.36
C ILE A 228 -15.66 -28.49 -44.56
N ASP A 229 -15.97 -27.80 -45.66
CA ASP A 229 -15.17 -27.79 -46.88
C ASP A 229 -13.72 -27.41 -46.53
N GLU A 230 -12.75 -28.23 -46.92
CA GLU A 230 -11.32 -27.97 -46.74
C GLU A 230 -10.93 -26.60 -47.32
N LYS A 231 -11.65 -26.09 -48.33
CA LYS A 231 -11.43 -24.74 -48.87
C LYS A 231 -11.73 -23.65 -47.84
N SER A 232 -12.73 -23.83 -46.98
CA SER A 232 -13.07 -22.89 -45.91
C SER A 232 -11.98 -22.82 -44.86
N ILE A 233 -11.40 -23.97 -44.49
CA ILE A 233 -10.26 -24.06 -43.57
C ILE A 233 -9.03 -23.39 -44.18
N LYS A 234 -8.76 -23.62 -45.48
CA LYS A 234 -7.62 -23.01 -46.18
C LYS A 234 -7.77 -21.50 -46.32
N ARG A 235 -8.99 -20.99 -46.51
CA ARG A 235 -9.29 -19.54 -46.53
C ARG A 235 -9.10 -18.89 -45.15
N ALA A 236 -9.55 -19.55 -44.09
CA ALA A 236 -9.36 -19.06 -42.72
C ALA A 236 -7.87 -18.97 -42.35
N LYS A 237 -7.08 -20.01 -42.68
CA LYS A 237 -5.63 -19.99 -42.48
C LYS A 237 -4.92 -18.88 -43.25
N ARG A 238 -5.34 -18.59 -44.49
CA ARG A 238 -4.78 -17.47 -45.27
C ARG A 238 -5.12 -16.11 -44.66
N LYS A 239 -6.37 -15.90 -44.21
CA LYS A 239 -6.75 -14.66 -43.53
C LYS A 239 -5.96 -14.45 -42.25
N ALA A 240 -5.83 -15.48 -41.41
CA ALA A 240 -5.07 -15.40 -40.16
C ALA A 240 -3.59 -15.04 -40.40
N LYS A 241 -2.97 -15.65 -41.42
CA LYS A 241 -1.59 -15.30 -41.79
C LYS A 241 -1.46 -13.85 -42.27
N GLN A 242 -2.40 -13.37 -43.07
CA GLN A 242 -2.41 -12.00 -43.56
C GLN A 242 -2.57 -10.96 -42.42
N TYR A 243 -3.35 -11.26 -41.39
CA TYR A 243 -3.46 -10.41 -40.20
C TYR A 243 -2.13 -10.32 -39.44
N LEU A 244 -1.48 -11.47 -39.20
CA LEU A 244 -0.17 -11.52 -38.53
C LEU A 244 0.91 -10.77 -39.30
N ASP A 245 0.95 -10.94 -40.63
CA ASP A 245 1.93 -10.27 -41.48
C ASP A 245 1.71 -8.73 -41.51
N ASN A 246 0.45 -8.27 -41.40
CA ASN A 246 0.14 -6.83 -41.32
C ASN A 246 0.48 -6.22 -39.95
N GLU A 247 0.29 -6.97 -38.87
CA GLU A 247 0.58 -6.51 -37.50
C GLU A 247 2.09 -6.33 -37.29
N VAL A 248 2.91 -7.28 -37.79
CA VAL A 248 4.38 -7.19 -37.74
C VAL A 248 4.91 -6.01 -38.54
N ASN A 249 4.30 -5.66 -39.67
CA ASN A 249 4.72 -4.52 -40.48
C ASN A 249 4.27 -3.16 -39.93
N SER A 250 3.31 -3.14 -38.99
CA SER A 250 2.88 -1.90 -38.32
C SER A 250 3.80 -1.48 -37.15
N LEU A 251 4.77 -2.32 -36.82
CA LEU A 251 5.72 -2.14 -35.71
C LEU A 251 7.13 -1.69 -36.17
N TYR A 252 7.32 -1.41 -37.46
CA TYR A 252 8.55 -0.88 -38.06
C TYR A 252 8.22 0.33 -38.95
#